data_AF-A0A9E7W3A8-F1
#
_entry.id   AF-A0A9E7W3A8-F1
#
_cell.length_a   1.000
_cell.length_b   1.000
_cell.length_c   1.000
_cell.angle_alpha   90.00
_cell.angle_beta   90.00
_cell.angle_gamma   90.00
#
_symmetry.space_group_name_H-M   'P 1'
#
loop_
_entity.id
_entity.type
_entity.pdbx_description
1 polymer ?
#
loop_
_entity_poly.entity_id
_entity_poly.type
_entity_poly.pdbx_seq_one_letter_code
_entity_poly.pdbx_strand_id
1 'polypeptide(L)'
;MNLIIIGAGIMGTTFATLAKELAPELDVTILERLDRAGAGNSWVFNNAGTGHEANCELNYTPVDEEVISVEKALKIHAQFNVAKQFWAYLVEKGAIKDPGSFINQTRHCTIVSESAIEELRLRFKEMAAHHFFEHMRYSEDFDEIKSWIPYTMDERPRQEKMAATIVDTGTDVNFGALTEQMAEHAVNNLGVKIQYGTHVKRVHRSPSGSWLVETQSRDVATQYKADVLFVGAGGGAFPILKKSHLPFAKRFTGFPVGGRFLQAPISPEQADQYRAKTYGKAKVGAPPMSVPHLDLRVADGQYYLLFGPFASFKPVLEKGRGFMDYLRSMRLHDVPGLLNVAMEHFPLVKYLVSETFKGEKSMFEELDSFAPGMSKKFNWKPVEAGQRVQIIRDGDLQMGTEILVSSDKTYGTILGASPGASVSPEVMLRCLEEMLPDIFSNETAEKKKKEIFPEDNLANLANNPDRYREIRDTVNKRLGITQPPRD
;
A
#
# COMPACT_ATOMS: atom_id res chain seq x y z
N MET A 1 -23.14 17.38 -9.92
CA MET A 1 -22.44 16.35 -10.71
C MET A 1 -22.56 15.03 -9.97
N ASN A 2 -22.92 13.95 -10.67
CA ASN A 2 -23.04 12.62 -10.11
C ASN A 2 -21.75 11.81 -10.38
N LEU A 3 -21.08 11.41 -9.31
CA LEU A 3 -19.83 10.67 -9.30
C LEU A 3 -20.08 9.25 -8.76
N ILE A 4 -19.81 8.24 -9.59
CA ILE A 4 -19.80 6.85 -9.14
C ILE A 4 -18.37 6.39 -8.91
N ILE A 5 -18.15 5.73 -7.78
CA ILE A 5 -16.89 5.08 -7.42
C ILE A 5 -17.13 3.58 -7.36
N ILE A 6 -16.29 2.79 -8.02
CA ILE A 6 -16.33 1.33 -7.94
C ILE A 6 -15.24 0.84 -7.00
N GLY A 7 -15.65 0.26 -5.87
CA GLY A 7 -14.79 -0.25 -4.81
C GLY A 7 -14.75 0.67 -3.58
N ALA A 8 -15.10 0.13 -2.42
CA ALA A 8 -14.97 0.73 -1.09
C ALA A 8 -13.70 0.26 -0.37
N GLY A 9 -12.61 0.04 -1.11
CA GLY A 9 -11.28 -0.12 -0.54
C GLY A 9 -10.66 1.22 -0.15
N ILE A 10 -9.40 1.19 0.31
CA ILE A 10 -8.68 2.39 0.74
C ILE A 10 -8.66 3.49 -0.34
N MET A 11 -8.43 3.14 -1.61
CA MET A 11 -8.38 4.12 -2.69
C MET A 11 -9.75 4.76 -2.94
N GLY A 12 -10.80 3.96 -3.15
CA GLY A 12 -12.13 4.47 -3.43
C GLY A 12 -12.72 5.29 -2.28
N THR A 13 -12.50 4.85 -1.04
CA THR A 13 -12.99 5.57 0.15
C THR A 13 -12.24 6.87 0.36
N THR A 14 -10.90 6.88 0.25
CA THR A 14 -10.11 8.11 0.32
C THR A 14 -10.51 9.10 -0.79
N PHE A 15 -10.75 8.64 -2.02
CA PHE A 15 -11.20 9.48 -3.12
C PHE A 15 -12.56 10.11 -2.83
N ALA A 16 -13.55 9.31 -2.38
CA ALA A 16 -14.87 9.80 -1.97
C ALA A 16 -14.77 10.87 -0.89
N THR A 17 -14.01 10.60 0.17
CA THR A 17 -13.87 11.51 1.31
C THR A 17 -13.21 12.81 0.86
N LEU A 18 -12.08 12.77 0.14
CA LEU A 18 -11.43 13.98 -0.39
C LEU A 18 -12.34 14.78 -1.32
N ALA A 19 -13.01 14.10 -2.26
CA ALA A 19 -13.92 14.75 -3.20
C ALA A 19 -15.05 15.50 -2.46
N LYS A 20 -15.61 14.90 -1.41
CA LYS A 20 -16.70 15.51 -0.63
C LYS A 20 -16.25 16.56 0.36
N GLU A 21 -15.02 16.46 0.89
CA GLU A 21 -14.43 17.54 1.69
C GLU A 21 -14.18 18.79 0.83
N LEU A 22 -13.69 18.62 -0.39
CA LEU A 22 -13.33 19.73 -1.29
C LEU A 22 -14.54 20.29 -2.07
N ALA A 23 -15.50 19.44 -2.43
CA ALA A 23 -16.70 19.78 -3.18
C ALA A 23 -17.94 19.11 -2.56
N PRO A 24 -18.52 19.70 -1.49
CA PRO A 24 -19.64 19.12 -0.76
C PRO A 24 -20.91 18.90 -1.59
N GLU A 25 -21.06 19.58 -2.73
CA GLU A 25 -22.21 19.48 -3.64
C GLU A 25 -22.19 18.24 -4.55
N LEU A 26 -21.10 17.48 -4.59
CA LEU A 26 -21.03 16.23 -5.36
C LEU A 26 -22.02 15.19 -4.83
N ASP A 27 -22.78 14.56 -5.73
CA ASP A 27 -23.56 13.36 -5.40
C ASP A 27 -22.67 12.14 -5.64
N VAL A 28 -22.21 11.51 -4.55
CA VAL A 28 -21.20 10.45 -4.60
C VAL A 28 -21.84 9.13 -4.18
N THR A 29 -21.75 8.13 -5.06
CA THR A 29 -22.16 6.76 -4.77
C THR A 29 -21.00 5.80 -4.96
N ILE A 30 -20.67 5.03 -3.90
CA ILE A 30 -19.71 3.94 -3.95
C ILE A 30 -20.47 2.62 -4.16
N LEU A 31 -20.05 1.85 -5.15
CA LEU A 31 -20.55 0.49 -5.42
C LEU A 31 -19.48 -0.52 -4.98
N GLU A 32 -19.77 -1.32 -3.97
CA GLU A 32 -18.86 -2.31 -3.41
C GLU A 32 -19.44 -3.71 -3.50
N ARG A 33 -18.64 -4.66 -3.98
CA ARG A 33 -19.05 -6.04 -4.17
C ARG A 33 -19.12 -6.81 -2.85
N LEU A 34 -18.21 -6.54 -1.93
CA LEU A 34 -18.15 -7.16 -0.62
C LEU A 34 -19.18 -6.52 0.32
N ASP A 35 -19.35 -7.13 1.48
CA ASP A 35 -20.37 -6.80 2.48
C ASP A 35 -19.99 -5.61 3.39
N ARG A 36 -18.74 -5.17 3.34
CA ARG A 36 -18.25 -3.99 4.08
C ARG A 36 -17.08 -3.30 3.38
N ALA A 37 -16.81 -2.07 3.79
CA ALA A 37 -15.64 -1.31 3.32
C ALA A 37 -14.34 -1.99 3.76
N GLY A 38 -13.29 -1.87 2.95
CA GLY A 38 -11.96 -2.38 3.30
C GLY A 38 -11.80 -3.91 3.32
N ALA A 39 -12.83 -4.72 3.04
CA ALA A 39 -12.78 -6.19 3.16
C ALA A 39 -11.90 -6.92 2.10
N GLY A 40 -11.46 -6.18 1.07
CA GLY A 40 -10.54 -6.64 0.02
C GLY A 40 -9.08 -6.50 0.43
N ASN A 41 -8.24 -5.90 -0.41
CA ASN A 41 -6.79 -5.76 -0.16
C ASN A 41 -6.44 -4.86 1.04
N SER A 42 -7.33 -3.93 1.39
CA SER A 42 -7.16 -3.05 2.55
C SER A 42 -7.26 -3.80 3.88
N TRP A 43 -7.90 -4.98 3.91
CA TRP A 43 -8.10 -5.72 5.13
C TRP A 43 -6.77 -6.05 5.82
N VAL A 44 -6.75 -6.00 7.14
CA VAL A 44 -5.55 -5.95 7.98
C VAL A 44 -4.54 -7.09 7.72
N PHE A 45 -5.01 -8.29 7.33
CA PHE A 45 -4.14 -9.43 7.01
C PHE A 45 -3.90 -9.65 5.51
N ASN A 46 -4.49 -8.81 4.66
CA ASN A 46 -4.27 -8.83 3.21
C ASN A 46 -3.12 -7.91 2.75
N ASN A 47 -2.46 -7.22 3.68
CA ASN A 47 -1.32 -6.34 3.44
C ASN A 47 -0.36 -6.36 4.64
N ALA A 48 0.86 -5.88 4.43
CA ALA A 48 1.90 -5.83 5.47
C ALA A 48 1.65 -4.75 6.53
N GLY A 49 0.81 -3.75 6.23
CA GLY A 49 0.54 -2.63 7.14
C GLY A 49 1.68 -1.62 7.27
N THR A 50 2.84 -1.81 6.64
CA THR A 50 3.97 -0.89 6.78
C THR A 50 3.62 0.52 6.33
N GLY A 51 3.76 1.49 7.23
CA GLY A 51 3.69 2.91 6.89
C GLY A 51 4.93 3.31 6.11
N HIS A 52 4.85 3.28 4.78
CA HIS A 52 6.00 3.40 3.89
C HIS A 52 6.62 4.80 3.91
N GLU A 53 7.52 5.05 4.85
CA GLU A 53 8.42 6.23 4.90
C GLU A 53 9.78 5.96 4.25
N ALA A 54 9.93 4.81 3.59
CA ALA A 54 11.18 4.30 3.04
C ALA A 54 12.28 4.00 4.08
N ASN A 55 11.89 3.84 5.35
CA ASN A 55 12.82 3.63 6.44
C ASN A 55 13.55 2.27 6.33
N CYS A 56 12.84 1.19 5.94
CA CYS A 56 13.35 -0.17 6.06
C CYS A 56 13.51 -0.93 4.73
N GLU A 57 12.98 -0.41 3.63
CA GLU A 57 12.87 -1.08 2.35
C GLU A 57 14.09 -0.78 1.43
N LEU A 58 15.03 -1.71 1.34
CA LEU A 58 16.25 -1.57 0.52
C LEU A 58 15.97 -1.31 -0.97
N ASN A 59 14.85 -1.79 -1.50
CA ASN A 59 14.44 -1.60 -2.90
C ASN A 59 13.98 -0.16 -3.24
N TYR A 60 13.95 0.74 -2.26
CA TYR A 60 13.70 2.17 -2.48
C TYR A 60 14.98 2.99 -2.65
N THR A 61 16.13 2.36 -2.42
CA THR A 61 17.45 2.96 -2.60
C THR A 61 18.27 2.08 -3.55
N PRO A 62 17.93 2.04 -4.85
CA PRO A 62 18.65 1.22 -5.81
C PRO A 62 20.11 1.67 -5.91
N VAL A 63 21.00 0.70 -6.13
CA VAL A 63 22.40 0.96 -6.45
C VAL A 63 22.45 1.44 -7.91
N ASP A 64 22.97 2.64 -8.10
CA ASP A 64 23.30 3.21 -9.40
C ASP A 64 24.82 3.26 -9.52
N GLU A 65 25.39 2.35 -10.32
CA GLU A 65 26.83 2.09 -10.38
C GLU A 65 27.45 1.76 -9.00
N GLU A 66 28.11 2.74 -8.36
CA GLU A 66 28.70 2.65 -7.02
C GLU A 66 28.01 3.57 -6.00
N VAL A 67 26.93 4.26 -6.40
CA VAL A 67 26.22 5.26 -5.58
C VAL A 67 24.83 4.75 -5.20
N ILE A 68 24.44 4.97 -3.96
CA ILE A 68 23.07 4.69 -3.52
C ILE A 68 22.18 5.87 -3.89
N SER A 69 21.24 5.67 -4.81
CA SER A 69 20.24 6.70 -5.15
C SER A 69 19.16 6.77 -4.07
N VAL A 70 18.93 7.95 -3.50
CA VAL A 70 17.91 8.19 -2.47
C VAL A 70 16.62 8.81 -3.01
N GLU A 71 16.56 9.20 -4.29
CA GLU A 71 15.44 9.97 -4.86
C GLU A 71 14.08 9.28 -4.65
N LYS A 72 14.03 7.97 -4.88
CA LYS A 72 12.80 7.18 -4.70
C LYS A 72 12.40 7.10 -3.22
N ALA A 73 13.37 6.97 -2.30
CA ALA A 73 13.10 7.00 -0.87
C ALA A 73 12.55 8.37 -0.43
N LEU A 74 13.14 9.47 -0.90
CA LEU A 74 12.66 10.84 -0.62
C LEU A 74 11.24 11.05 -1.12
N LYS A 75 10.94 10.61 -2.34
CA LYS A 75 9.60 10.71 -2.92
C LYS A 75 8.56 9.94 -2.10
N ILE A 76 8.84 8.68 -1.77
CA ILE A 76 7.93 7.82 -0.99
C ILE A 76 7.70 8.40 0.42
N HIS A 77 8.78 8.87 1.06
CA HIS A 77 8.71 9.51 2.37
C HIS A 77 7.81 10.75 2.34
N ALA A 78 7.99 11.63 1.34
CA ALA A 78 7.14 12.81 1.19
C ALA A 78 5.68 12.43 0.94
N GLN A 79 5.39 11.45 0.08
CA GLN A 79 4.02 11.00 -0.20
C GLN A 79 3.33 10.45 1.05
N PHE A 80 4.04 9.69 1.89
CA PHE A 80 3.48 9.20 3.15
C PHE A 80 3.26 10.31 4.17
N ASN A 81 4.12 11.34 4.19
CA ASN A 81 3.89 12.51 5.05
C ASN A 81 2.65 13.32 4.61
N VAL A 82 2.36 13.42 3.31
CA VAL A 82 1.07 13.94 2.82
C VAL A 82 -0.09 13.05 3.27
N ALA A 83 0.08 11.73 3.26
CA ALA A 83 -0.93 10.81 3.77
C ALA A 83 -1.24 11.02 5.26
N LYS A 84 -0.20 11.15 6.09
CA LYS A 84 -0.34 11.42 7.52
C LYS A 84 -1.05 12.74 7.80
N GLN A 85 -0.82 13.79 6.99
CA GLN A 85 -1.56 15.06 7.12
C GLN A 85 -3.07 14.87 6.99
N PHE A 86 -3.51 14.14 5.95
CA PHE A 86 -4.94 13.83 5.77
C PHE A 86 -5.52 13.05 6.95
N TRP A 87 -4.81 12.03 7.43
CA TRP A 87 -5.30 11.22 8.55
C TRP A 87 -5.33 12.02 9.86
N ALA A 88 -4.35 12.89 10.10
CA ALA A 88 -4.34 13.79 11.24
C ALA A 88 -5.49 14.80 11.20
N TYR A 89 -5.84 15.30 10.01
CA TYR A 89 -7.03 16.11 9.78
C TYR A 89 -8.33 15.35 10.13
N LEU A 90 -8.46 14.09 9.69
CA LEU A 90 -9.62 13.25 10.02
C LEU A 90 -9.74 12.98 11.53
N VAL A 91 -8.62 12.80 12.22
CA VAL A 91 -8.59 12.66 13.68
C VAL A 91 -9.04 13.97 14.36
N GLU A 92 -8.49 15.11 13.94
CA GLU A 92 -8.86 16.42 14.48
C GLU A 92 -10.36 16.74 14.30
N LYS A 93 -10.94 16.36 13.16
CA LYS A 93 -12.37 16.55 12.87
C LYS A 93 -13.28 15.57 13.63
N GLY A 94 -12.72 14.56 14.31
CA GLY A 94 -13.46 13.51 14.99
C GLY A 94 -14.06 12.45 14.04
N ALA A 95 -13.64 12.43 12.77
CA ALA A 95 -13.98 11.35 11.83
C ALA A 95 -13.33 10.02 12.24
N ILE A 96 -12.13 10.11 12.82
CA ILE A 96 -11.41 9.00 13.47
C ILE A 96 -11.26 9.38 14.94
N LYS A 97 -11.83 8.58 15.84
CA LYS A 97 -11.87 8.93 17.29
C LYS A 97 -10.55 8.67 17.99
N ASP A 98 -9.91 7.54 17.66
CA ASP A 98 -8.66 7.10 18.25
C ASP A 98 -7.66 6.76 17.14
N PRO A 99 -6.54 7.51 17.00
CA PRO A 99 -5.52 7.17 16.01
C PRO A 99 -4.92 5.79 16.24
N GLY A 100 -4.80 5.33 17.49
CA GLY A 100 -4.24 4.01 17.84
C GLY A 100 -5.02 2.84 17.25
N SER A 101 -6.29 3.05 16.88
CA SER A 101 -7.11 2.05 16.19
C SER A 101 -6.59 1.67 14.79
N PHE A 102 -5.85 2.57 14.13
CA PHE A 102 -5.40 2.37 12.76
C PHE A 102 -3.93 2.64 12.51
N ILE A 103 -3.25 3.45 13.32
CA ILE A 103 -1.81 3.73 13.18
C ILE A 103 -1.10 3.54 14.52
N ASN A 104 -0.09 2.68 14.51
CA ASN A 104 0.64 2.29 15.71
C ASN A 104 2.14 2.50 15.47
N GLN A 105 2.80 3.19 16.39
CA GLN A 105 4.25 3.37 16.34
C GLN A 105 4.97 2.03 16.53
N THR A 106 5.84 1.70 15.57
CA THR A 106 6.69 0.51 15.57
C THR A 106 8.03 0.84 14.94
N ARG A 107 9.14 0.36 15.50
CA ARG A 107 10.46 0.63 14.93
C ARG A 107 10.54 0.07 13.51
N HIS A 108 11.06 0.83 12.56
CA HIS A 108 11.37 0.31 11.24
C HIS A 108 12.84 -0.02 11.18
N CYS A 109 13.14 -1.30 10.95
CA CYS A 109 14.48 -1.83 10.95
C CYS A 109 14.82 -2.49 9.61
N THR A 110 16.06 -2.30 9.15
CA THR A 110 16.65 -3.12 8.09
C THR A 110 17.74 -3.96 8.71
N ILE A 111 17.83 -5.24 8.36
CA ILE A 111 18.93 -6.13 8.78
C ILE A 111 19.52 -6.84 7.56
N VAL A 112 20.85 -6.91 7.51
CA VAL A 112 21.58 -7.59 6.43
C VAL A 112 22.70 -8.47 6.99
N SER A 113 22.99 -9.56 6.26
CA SER A 113 24.16 -10.41 6.50
C SER A 113 25.44 -9.76 5.95
N GLU A 114 26.60 -10.33 6.31
CA GLU A 114 27.95 -9.89 5.90
C GLU A 114 28.08 -9.40 4.45
N SER A 115 27.51 -10.13 3.49
CA SER A 115 27.58 -9.81 2.06
C SER A 115 26.95 -8.49 1.62
N ALA A 116 26.14 -7.85 2.47
CA ALA A 116 25.44 -6.61 2.17
C ALA A 116 25.66 -5.51 3.22
N ILE A 117 26.61 -5.69 4.15
CA ILE A 117 26.94 -4.69 5.17
C ILE A 117 27.42 -3.38 4.52
N GLU A 118 28.30 -3.45 3.53
CA GLU A 118 28.80 -2.25 2.83
C GLU A 118 27.66 -1.48 2.14
N GLU A 119 26.76 -2.19 1.47
CA GLU A 119 25.58 -1.58 0.82
C GLU A 119 24.69 -0.88 1.86
N LEU A 120 24.45 -1.51 3.01
CA LEU A 120 23.65 -0.88 4.08
C LEU A 120 24.37 0.33 4.69
N ARG A 121 25.69 0.27 4.85
CA ARG A 121 26.51 1.38 5.35
C ARG A 121 26.47 2.59 4.41
N LEU A 122 26.61 2.36 3.11
CA LEU A 122 26.48 3.41 2.09
C LEU A 122 25.06 3.99 2.08
N ARG A 123 24.04 3.13 2.11
CA ARG A 123 22.64 3.57 2.19
C ARG A 123 22.39 4.44 3.42
N PHE A 124 22.87 4.02 4.58
CA PHE A 124 22.75 4.79 5.81
C PHE A 124 23.39 6.18 5.67
N LYS A 125 24.62 6.24 5.15
CA LYS A 125 25.35 7.50 4.95
C LYS A 125 24.56 8.48 4.06
N GLU A 126 24.07 8.01 2.91
CA GLU A 126 23.33 8.86 1.97
C GLU A 126 21.96 9.27 2.53
N MET A 127 21.24 8.37 3.19
CA MET A 127 19.93 8.67 3.76
C MET A 127 20.03 9.62 4.96
N ALA A 128 20.90 9.33 5.92
CA ALA A 128 21.04 10.11 7.16
C ALA A 128 21.51 11.55 6.93
N ALA A 129 22.09 11.85 5.76
CA ALA A 129 22.42 13.21 5.34
C ALA A 129 21.18 14.07 5.02
N HIS A 130 20.03 13.45 4.76
CA HIS A 130 18.76 14.14 4.48
C HIS A 130 17.91 14.29 5.76
N HIS A 131 17.24 15.45 5.95
CA HIS A 131 16.44 15.75 7.15
C HIS A 131 15.27 14.80 7.42
N PHE A 132 14.85 14.03 6.41
CA PHE A 132 13.84 12.97 6.56
C PHE A 132 14.35 11.81 7.42
N PHE A 133 15.64 11.50 7.36
CA PHE A 133 16.24 10.34 7.99
C PHE A 133 17.32 10.72 9.01
N GLU A 134 17.35 11.97 9.46
CA GLU A 134 18.36 12.49 10.40
C GLU A 134 18.39 11.79 11.77
N HIS A 135 17.37 10.98 12.07
CA HIS A 135 17.27 10.16 13.28
C HIS A 135 17.50 8.66 13.02
N MET A 136 17.84 8.27 11.79
CA MET A 136 18.24 6.91 11.49
C MET A 136 19.53 6.58 12.26
N ARG A 137 19.61 5.39 12.83
CA ARG A 137 20.83 4.86 13.44
C ARG A 137 21.30 3.62 12.69
N TYR A 138 22.60 3.36 12.74
CA TYR A 138 23.27 2.22 12.13
C TYR A 138 24.16 1.53 13.16
N SER A 139 24.18 0.21 13.17
CA SER A 139 25.11 -0.57 13.99
C SER A 139 25.52 -1.88 13.32
N GLU A 140 26.72 -2.33 13.67
CA GLU A 140 27.28 -3.65 13.41
C GLU A 140 27.53 -4.42 14.74
N ASP A 141 27.27 -3.78 15.88
CA ASP A 141 27.44 -4.40 17.19
C ASP A 141 26.27 -5.36 17.48
N PHE A 142 26.61 -6.60 17.84
CA PHE A 142 25.62 -7.65 18.05
C PHE A 142 24.62 -7.30 19.16
N ASP A 143 25.09 -6.76 20.29
CA ASP A 143 24.23 -6.49 21.44
C ASP A 143 23.36 -5.25 21.20
N GLU A 144 23.88 -4.24 20.50
CA GLU A 144 23.12 -3.08 20.07
C GLU A 144 22.01 -3.48 19.08
N ILE A 145 22.32 -4.24 18.03
CA ILE A 145 21.32 -4.74 17.07
C ILE A 145 20.28 -5.62 17.80
N LYS A 146 20.73 -6.48 18.73
CA LYS A 146 19.83 -7.33 19.53
C LYS A 146 18.87 -6.50 20.39
N SER A 147 19.31 -5.35 20.93
CA SER A 147 18.44 -4.45 21.68
C SER A 147 17.31 -3.84 20.82
N TRP A 148 17.54 -3.72 19.50
CA TRP A 148 16.56 -3.20 18.56
C TRP A 148 15.57 -4.28 18.13
N ILE A 149 16.07 -5.46 17.78
CA ILE A 149 15.33 -6.54 17.12
C ILE A 149 15.63 -7.91 17.76
N PRO A 150 15.26 -8.13 19.04
CA PRO A 150 15.70 -9.30 19.81
C PRO A 150 15.31 -10.62 19.16
N TYR A 151 14.09 -10.71 18.60
CA TYR A 151 13.59 -11.91 17.94
C TYR A 151 14.36 -12.34 16.70
N THR A 152 15.07 -11.41 16.04
CA THR A 152 15.92 -11.72 14.87
C THR A 152 17.35 -12.13 15.28
N MET A 153 17.74 -11.80 16.52
CA MET A 153 19.11 -11.94 17.02
C MET A 153 19.27 -12.96 18.16
N ASP A 154 18.20 -13.35 18.87
CA ASP A 154 18.24 -14.12 20.12
C ASP A 154 19.07 -15.42 20.01
N GLU A 155 18.77 -16.24 19.01
CA GLU A 155 19.43 -17.53 18.74
C GLU A 155 20.47 -17.42 17.61
N ARG A 156 20.81 -16.20 17.20
CA ARG A 156 21.79 -15.98 16.12
C ARG A 156 23.22 -16.13 16.67
N PRO A 157 24.11 -16.86 15.98
CA PRO A 157 25.49 -17.00 16.43
C PRO A 157 26.22 -15.64 16.43
N ARG A 158 26.92 -15.30 17.52
CA ARG A 158 27.59 -13.99 17.68
C ARG A 158 28.71 -13.74 16.67
N GLN A 159 29.28 -14.81 16.10
CA GLN A 159 30.30 -14.73 15.05
C GLN A 159 29.72 -14.41 13.67
N GLU A 160 28.40 -14.55 13.48
CA GLU A 160 27.75 -14.16 12.24
C GLU A 160 27.68 -12.62 12.18
N LYS A 161 28.40 -12.02 11.22
CA LYS A 161 28.39 -10.56 11.06
C LYS A 161 27.07 -10.10 10.47
N MET A 162 26.45 -9.15 11.15
CA MET A 162 25.22 -8.51 10.75
C MET A 162 25.40 -7.00 10.83
N ALA A 163 24.64 -6.27 10.02
CA ALA A 163 24.44 -4.85 10.20
C ALA A 163 22.95 -4.53 10.19
N ALA A 164 22.57 -3.49 10.93
CA ALA A 164 21.20 -3.03 10.94
C ALA A 164 21.09 -1.50 10.94
N THR A 165 19.99 -1.00 10.39
CA THR A 165 19.53 0.37 10.58
C THR A 165 18.20 0.39 11.31
N ILE A 166 17.93 1.45 12.07
CA ILE A 166 16.68 1.65 12.81
C ILE A 166 16.16 3.08 12.67
N VAL A 167 14.84 3.20 12.57
CA VAL A 167 14.08 4.45 12.75
C VAL A 167 12.97 4.20 13.77
N ASP A 168 12.97 4.96 14.87
CA ASP A 168 12.05 4.75 16.00
C ASP A 168 10.60 5.20 15.72
N THR A 169 10.41 6.08 14.76
CA THR A 169 9.11 6.68 14.40
C THR A 169 8.37 5.96 13.27
N GLY A 170 8.84 4.78 12.87
CA GLY A 170 8.11 3.92 11.93
C GLY A 170 6.71 3.57 12.41
N THR A 171 5.88 3.06 11.51
CA THR A 171 4.47 2.75 11.81
C THR A 171 3.97 1.43 11.23
N ASP A 172 3.04 0.80 11.95
CA ASP A 172 2.12 -0.22 11.48
C ASP A 172 0.74 0.41 11.29
N VAL A 173 0.14 0.24 10.12
CA VAL A 173 -1.09 0.87 9.68
C VAL A 173 -2.14 -0.19 9.36
N ASN A 174 -3.22 -0.23 10.13
CA ASN A 174 -4.40 -1.04 9.84
C ASN A 174 -5.28 -0.30 8.82
N PHE A 175 -4.95 -0.48 7.54
CA PHE A 175 -5.72 0.09 6.43
C PHE A 175 -7.19 -0.35 6.40
N GLY A 176 -7.53 -1.49 6.98
CA GLY A 176 -8.90 -1.98 7.09
C GLY A 176 -9.71 -1.08 8.00
N ALA A 177 -9.26 -0.93 9.25
CA ALA A 177 -9.88 -0.05 10.24
C ALA A 177 -9.92 1.41 9.77
N LEU A 178 -8.85 1.91 9.15
CA LEU A 178 -8.83 3.25 8.54
C LEU A 178 -9.91 3.41 7.46
N THR A 179 -10.03 2.43 6.56
CA THR A 179 -11.02 2.46 5.48
C THR A 179 -12.46 2.39 6.02
N GLU A 180 -12.71 1.53 7.01
CA GLU A 180 -14.03 1.38 7.64
C GLU A 180 -14.46 2.69 8.34
N GLN A 181 -13.58 3.32 9.11
CA GLN A 181 -13.85 4.60 9.77
C GLN A 181 -14.06 5.75 8.78
N MET A 182 -13.25 5.83 7.72
CA MET A 182 -13.46 6.83 6.66
C MET A 182 -14.78 6.62 5.92
N ALA A 183 -15.18 5.37 5.66
CA ALA A 183 -16.45 5.06 5.01
C ALA A 183 -17.63 5.44 5.90
N GLU A 184 -17.55 5.16 7.20
CA GLU A 184 -18.56 5.58 8.17
C GLU A 184 -18.70 7.10 8.20
N HIS A 185 -17.59 7.84 8.26
CA HIS A 185 -17.60 9.30 8.21
C HIS A 185 -18.20 9.83 6.89
N ALA A 186 -17.79 9.24 5.76
CA ALA A 186 -18.28 9.63 4.44
C ALA A 186 -19.81 9.49 4.34
N VAL A 187 -20.37 8.41 4.88
CA VAL A 187 -21.82 8.19 4.91
C VAL A 187 -22.51 9.14 5.88
N ASN A 188 -22.06 9.17 7.14
CA ASN A 188 -22.79 9.83 8.23
C ASN A 188 -22.66 11.36 8.19
N ASN A 189 -21.54 11.89 7.70
CA ASN A 189 -21.22 13.31 7.79
C ASN A 189 -21.08 14.00 6.44
N LEU A 190 -20.71 13.26 5.38
CA LEU A 190 -20.50 13.85 4.05
C LEU A 190 -21.65 13.54 3.08
N GLY A 191 -22.56 12.62 3.41
CA GLY A 191 -23.70 12.27 2.55
C GLY A 191 -23.31 11.38 1.36
N VAL A 192 -22.21 10.64 1.44
CA VAL A 192 -21.84 9.60 0.48
C VAL A 192 -22.80 8.42 0.63
N LYS A 193 -23.23 7.85 -0.49
CA LYS A 193 -24.02 6.60 -0.51
C LYS A 193 -23.09 5.44 -0.77
N ILE A 194 -23.18 4.36 0.01
CA ILE A 194 -22.41 3.13 -0.24
C ILE A 194 -23.39 1.95 -0.42
N GLN A 195 -23.25 1.23 -1.53
CA GLN A 195 -24.03 0.05 -1.86
C GLN A 195 -23.14 -1.19 -1.79
N TYR A 196 -23.18 -1.89 -0.65
CA TYR A 196 -22.48 -3.16 -0.45
C TYR A 196 -23.17 -4.32 -1.17
N GLY A 197 -22.47 -5.44 -1.34
CA GLY A 197 -23.01 -6.63 -2.03
C GLY A 197 -23.34 -6.41 -3.50
N THR A 198 -22.83 -5.32 -4.10
CA THR A 198 -23.21 -4.85 -5.43
C THR A 198 -22.05 -5.04 -6.40
N HIS A 199 -22.16 -6.05 -7.27
CA HIS A 199 -21.14 -6.34 -8.26
C HIS A 199 -21.36 -5.54 -9.54
N VAL A 200 -20.39 -4.71 -9.94
CA VAL A 200 -20.39 -4.06 -11.26
C VAL A 200 -19.98 -5.06 -12.34
N LYS A 201 -20.89 -5.34 -13.27
CA LYS A 201 -20.66 -6.26 -14.40
C LYS A 201 -20.08 -5.59 -15.62
N ARG A 202 -20.52 -4.36 -15.90
CA ARG A 202 -20.19 -3.63 -17.12
C ARG A 202 -20.29 -2.14 -16.88
N VAL A 203 -19.37 -1.40 -17.50
CA VAL A 203 -19.43 0.05 -17.62
C VAL A 203 -19.30 0.39 -19.10
N HIS A 204 -20.10 1.32 -19.59
CA HIS A 204 -19.96 1.80 -20.95
C HIS A 204 -20.49 3.23 -21.05
N ARG A 205 -19.98 3.97 -22.03
CA ARG A 205 -20.42 5.33 -22.27
C ARG A 205 -21.70 5.33 -23.11
N SER A 206 -22.70 6.07 -22.64
CA SER A 206 -23.94 6.30 -23.38
C SER A 206 -23.71 7.28 -24.55
N PRO A 207 -24.59 7.27 -25.56
CA PRO A 207 -24.55 8.28 -26.63
C PRO A 207 -24.70 9.72 -26.13
N SER A 208 -25.33 9.93 -24.96
CA SER A 208 -25.47 11.25 -24.33
C SER A 208 -24.24 11.67 -23.53
N GLY A 209 -23.16 10.89 -23.54
CA GLY A 209 -21.89 11.21 -22.88
C GLY A 209 -21.75 10.72 -21.43
N SER A 210 -22.85 10.38 -20.76
CA SER A 210 -22.85 9.82 -19.39
C SER A 210 -22.38 8.36 -19.35
N TRP A 211 -21.89 7.91 -18.19
CA TRP A 211 -21.54 6.52 -17.94
C TRP A 211 -22.75 5.71 -17.48
N LEU A 212 -22.98 4.55 -18.10
CA LEU A 212 -23.94 3.55 -17.66
C LEU A 212 -23.21 2.44 -16.93
N VAL A 213 -23.59 2.23 -15.66
CA VAL A 213 -22.99 1.23 -14.78
C VAL A 213 -24.01 0.14 -14.50
N GLU A 214 -23.78 -1.05 -15.06
CA GLU A 214 -24.64 -2.22 -14.87
C GLU A 214 -24.14 -3.04 -13.68
N THR A 215 -25.03 -3.30 -12.73
CA THR A 215 -24.73 -3.97 -11.47
C THR A 215 -25.60 -5.20 -11.28
N GLN A 216 -25.15 -6.10 -10.41
CA GLN A 216 -25.97 -7.18 -9.85
C GLN A 216 -25.78 -7.25 -8.34
N SER A 217 -26.89 -7.25 -7.59
CA SER A 217 -26.92 -7.46 -6.14
C SER A 217 -28.03 -8.47 -5.82
N ARG A 218 -27.68 -9.59 -5.17
CA ARG A 218 -28.63 -10.67 -4.78
C ARG A 218 -29.63 -11.02 -5.91
N ASP A 219 -29.08 -11.29 -7.10
CA ASP A 219 -29.79 -11.57 -8.36
C ASP A 219 -30.63 -10.44 -8.98
N VAL A 220 -30.72 -9.28 -8.33
CA VAL A 220 -31.35 -8.09 -8.90
C VAL A 220 -30.33 -7.35 -9.76
N ALA A 221 -30.67 -7.15 -11.04
CA ALA A 221 -29.90 -6.29 -11.93
C ALA A 221 -30.36 -4.83 -11.77
N THR A 222 -29.41 -3.92 -11.62
CA THR A 222 -29.70 -2.48 -11.51
C THR A 222 -28.73 -1.68 -12.36
N GLN A 223 -29.22 -0.59 -12.94
CA GLN A 223 -28.41 0.32 -13.73
C GLN A 223 -28.31 1.68 -13.05
N TYR A 224 -27.10 2.21 -13.00
CA TYR A 224 -26.82 3.56 -12.53
C TYR A 224 -26.32 4.41 -13.69
N LYS A 225 -26.55 5.72 -13.60
CA LYS A 225 -25.97 6.74 -14.47
C LYS A 225 -24.94 7.53 -13.68
N ALA A 226 -23.83 7.90 -14.29
CA ALA A 226 -22.84 8.79 -13.70
C ALA A 226 -22.34 9.81 -14.73
N ASP A 227 -22.03 11.02 -14.28
CA ASP A 227 -21.31 11.99 -15.09
C ASP A 227 -19.82 11.65 -15.10
N VAL A 228 -19.30 11.22 -13.93
CA VAL A 228 -17.91 10.84 -13.73
C VAL A 228 -17.82 9.48 -13.04
N LEU A 229 -16.88 8.65 -13.48
CA LEU A 229 -16.66 7.30 -12.97
C LEU A 229 -15.21 7.13 -12.50
N PHE A 230 -15.01 6.86 -11.21
CA PHE A 230 -13.71 6.44 -10.68
C PHE A 230 -13.72 4.94 -10.34
N VAL A 231 -12.69 4.22 -10.77
CA VAL A 231 -12.58 2.76 -10.59
C VAL A 231 -11.43 2.44 -9.64
N GLY A 232 -11.74 2.33 -8.35
CA GLY A 232 -10.82 1.94 -7.27
C GLY A 232 -10.90 0.45 -6.90
N ALA A 233 -11.21 -0.43 -7.86
CA ALA A 233 -11.58 -1.83 -7.64
C ALA A 233 -10.39 -2.81 -7.50
N GLY A 234 -9.19 -2.32 -7.18
CA GLY A 234 -7.97 -3.15 -7.15
C GLY A 234 -7.76 -3.93 -8.46
N GLY A 235 -7.50 -5.23 -8.38
CA GLY A 235 -7.38 -6.07 -9.59
C GLY A 235 -8.66 -6.15 -10.44
N GLY A 236 -9.83 -5.86 -9.86
CA GLY A 236 -11.11 -5.76 -10.57
C GLY A 236 -11.18 -4.59 -11.54
N ALA A 237 -10.28 -3.61 -11.41
CA ALA A 237 -10.19 -2.47 -12.31
C ALA A 237 -9.83 -2.90 -13.75
N PHE A 238 -9.06 -3.98 -13.94
CA PHE A 238 -8.65 -4.44 -15.27
C PHE A 238 -9.85 -4.92 -16.13
N PRO A 239 -10.71 -5.85 -15.66
CA PRO A 239 -11.93 -6.21 -16.39
C PRO A 239 -12.85 -5.02 -16.68
N ILE A 240 -12.96 -4.06 -15.76
CA ILE A 240 -13.80 -2.86 -15.93
C ILE A 240 -13.21 -1.95 -17.01
N LEU A 241 -11.90 -1.69 -16.97
CA LEU A 241 -11.17 -0.92 -17.97
C LEU A 241 -11.30 -1.54 -19.35
N LYS A 242 -11.15 -2.87 -19.48
CA LYS A 242 -11.34 -3.55 -20.77
C LYS A 242 -12.77 -3.43 -21.30
N LYS A 243 -13.77 -3.29 -20.43
CA LYS A 243 -15.19 -3.12 -20.80
C LYS A 243 -15.59 -1.67 -21.05
N SER A 244 -14.79 -0.68 -20.63
CA SER A 244 -15.09 0.74 -20.87
C SER A 244 -14.95 1.17 -22.33
N HIS A 245 -14.23 0.38 -23.14
CA HIS A 245 -13.91 0.66 -24.55
C HIS A 245 -13.09 1.94 -24.77
N LEU A 246 -12.41 2.43 -23.73
CA LEU A 246 -11.50 3.57 -23.85
C LEU A 246 -10.30 3.20 -24.75
N PRO A 247 -9.79 4.13 -25.58
CA PRO A 247 -8.72 3.83 -26.53
C PRO A 247 -7.46 3.24 -25.89
N PHE A 248 -7.08 3.74 -24.71
CA PHE A 248 -5.90 3.29 -23.99
C PHE A 248 -6.08 1.95 -23.26
N ALA A 249 -7.30 1.42 -23.11
CA ALA A 249 -7.56 0.17 -22.37
C ALA A 249 -6.83 -1.05 -22.96
N LYS A 250 -6.53 -1.05 -24.26
CA LYS A 250 -5.81 -2.13 -24.94
C LYS A 250 -4.33 -2.23 -24.56
N ARG A 251 -3.75 -1.14 -24.05
CA ARG A 251 -2.34 -1.04 -23.69
C ARG A 251 -1.99 -1.76 -22.38
N PHE A 252 -3.00 -2.02 -21.56
CA PHE A 252 -2.82 -2.49 -20.18
C PHE A 252 -3.31 -3.92 -19.98
N THR A 253 -2.47 -4.77 -19.42
CA THR A 253 -2.84 -6.13 -18.98
C THR A 253 -2.49 -6.32 -17.52
N GLY A 254 -3.33 -7.06 -16.79
CA GLY A 254 -3.11 -7.36 -15.39
C GLY A 254 -2.34 -8.66 -15.22
N PHE A 255 -1.21 -8.61 -14.51
CA PHE A 255 -0.43 -9.77 -14.11
C PHE A 255 -0.63 -10.05 -12.61
N PRO A 256 -1.45 -11.05 -12.24
CA PRO A 256 -1.81 -11.29 -10.85
C PRO A 256 -0.67 -11.95 -10.08
N VAL A 257 -0.34 -11.36 -8.94
CA VAL A 257 0.64 -11.83 -7.97
C VAL A 257 -0.05 -11.90 -6.61
N GLY A 258 -0.18 -13.12 -6.10
CA GLY A 258 -0.63 -13.38 -4.75
C GLY A 258 0.53 -13.35 -3.75
N GLY A 259 0.18 -13.31 -2.48
CA GLY A 259 1.13 -13.47 -1.39
C GLY A 259 0.56 -14.37 -0.30
N ARG A 260 1.43 -14.93 0.52
CA ARG A 260 1.09 -15.58 1.78
C ARG A 260 1.97 -14.99 2.88
N PHE A 261 1.46 -14.98 4.10
CA PHE A 261 2.24 -14.70 5.30
C PHE A 261 2.18 -15.89 6.24
N LEU A 262 3.20 -16.06 7.07
CA LEU A 262 3.05 -16.76 8.32
C LEU A 262 2.56 -15.76 9.36
N GLN A 263 1.56 -16.13 10.14
CA GLN A 263 0.99 -15.32 11.21
C GLN A 263 1.03 -16.07 12.53
N ALA A 264 1.45 -15.40 13.59
CA ALA A 264 1.36 -15.92 14.95
C ALA A 264 0.74 -14.86 15.88
N PRO A 265 -0.33 -15.16 16.64
CA PRO A 265 -0.80 -14.28 17.70
C PRO A 265 0.22 -14.24 18.84
N ILE A 266 0.41 -13.06 19.43
CA ILE A 266 1.32 -12.85 20.56
C ILE A 266 0.64 -12.02 21.66
N SER A 267 1.18 -12.10 22.87
CA SER A 267 0.75 -11.27 24.00
C SER A 267 1.26 -9.82 23.89
N PRO A 268 0.63 -8.86 24.57
CA PRO A 268 1.13 -7.48 24.66
C PRO A 268 2.57 -7.39 25.16
N GLU A 269 2.95 -8.20 26.16
CA GLU A 269 4.32 -8.23 26.71
C GLU A 269 5.35 -8.67 25.65
N GLN A 270 4.98 -9.66 24.84
CA GLN A 270 5.81 -10.12 23.71
C GLN A 270 5.87 -9.08 22.58
N ALA A 271 4.79 -8.32 22.37
CA ALA A 271 4.74 -7.23 21.39
C ALA A 271 5.63 -6.05 21.83
N ASP A 272 5.67 -5.73 23.11
CA ASP A 272 6.56 -4.70 23.65
C ASP A 272 8.03 -5.13 23.58
N GLN A 273 8.33 -6.41 23.81
CA GLN A 273 9.68 -6.96 23.58
C GLN A 273 10.13 -6.80 22.12
N TYR A 274 9.23 -7.02 21.15
CA TYR A 274 9.51 -6.89 19.72
C TYR A 274 8.61 -5.85 19.05
N ARG A 275 8.79 -4.60 19.44
CA ARG A 275 8.11 -3.46 18.81
C ARG A 275 8.82 -2.99 17.54
N ALA A 276 8.88 -3.86 16.52
CA ALA A 276 9.55 -3.55 15.26
C ALA A 276 8.89 -4.20 14.03
N LYS A 277 9.14 -3.61 12.86
CA LYS A 277 9.06 -4.23 11.55
C LYS A 277 10.47 -4.33 11.00
N THR A 278 10.93 -5.54 10.73
CA THR A 278 12.33 -5.81 10.38
C THR A 278 12.42 -6.41 9.00
N TYR A 279 12.99 -5.65 8.07
CA TYR A 279 13.14 -6.02 6.67
C TYR A 279 14.54 -6.54 6.38
N GLY A 280 14.61 -7.63 5.62
CA GLY A 280 15.86 -8.17 5.10
C GLY A 280 16.23 -7.63 3.73
N LYS A 281 17.25 -8.27 3.14
CA LYS A 281 17.55 -8.15 1.71
C LYS A 281 16.83 -9.24 0.93
N ALA A 282 16.24 -8.87 -0.22
CA ALA A 282 15.67 -9.85 -1.14
C ALA A 282 16.74 -10.81 -1.68
N LYS A 283 16.37 -12.07 -1.90
CA LYS A 283 17.24 -13.02 -2.61
C LYS A 283 17.50 -12.53 -4.03
N VAL A 284 18.68 -12.80 -4.57
CA VAL A 284 19.03 -12.45 -5.97
C VAL A 284 17.98 -13.03 -6.92
N GLY A 285 17.41 -12.18 -7.77
CA GLY A 285 16.35 -12.55 -8.73
C GLY A 285 14.93 -12.62 -8.17
N ALA A 286 14.73 -12.42 -6.87
CA ALA A 286 13.38 -12.28 -6.30
C ALA A 286 12.80 -10.90 -6.67
N PRO A 287 11.48 -10.78 -6.90
CA PRO A 287 10.84 -9.49 -7.10
C PRO A 287 11.03 -8.61 -5.86
N PRO A 288 11.12 -7.28 -6.02
CA PRO A 288 11.25 -6.35 -4.90
C PRO A 288 10.15 -6.45 -3.82
N MET A 289 9.02 -7.07 -4.14
CA MET A 289 7.91 -7.29 -3.20
C MET A 289 8.05 -8.56 -2.35
N SER A 290 9.06 -9.42 -2.60
CA SER A 290 9.33 -10.68 -1.88
C SER A 290 10.50 -10.56 -0.90
N VAL A 291 10.71 -9.36 -0.36
CA VAL A 291 11.69 -9.13 0.70
C VAL A 291 11.20 -9.87 1.95
N PRO A 292 12.00 -10.76 2.56
CA PRO A 292 11.63 -11.38 3.81
C PRO A 292 11.62 -10.33 4.92
N HIS A 293 10.52 -10.22 5.63
CA HIS A 293 10.42 -9.33 6.78
C HIS A 293 9.60 -9.96 7.91
N LEU A 294 10.01 -9.66 9.15
CA LEU A 294 9.32 -10.04 10.39
C LEU A 294 8.71 -8.76 10.98
N ASP A 295 7.38 -8.76 11.08
CA ASP A 295 6.62 -7.57 11.41
C ASP A 295 5.79 -7.76 12.66
N LEU A 296 5.85 -6.80 13.57
CA LEU A 296 4.73 -6.56 14.46
C LEU A 296 3.53 -6.04 13.65
N ARG A 297 2.38 -6.64 13.91
CA ARG A 297 1.07 -6.24 13.38
C ARG A 297 0.10 -6.00 14.52
N VAL A 298 -0.55 -4.83 14.51
CA VAL A 298 -1.62 -4.49 15.45
C VAL A 298 -2.96 -4.52 14.71
N ALA A 299 -3.89 -5.33 15.20
CA ALA A 299 -5.22 -5.46 14.61
C ALA A 299 -6.26 -5.59 15.72
N ASP A 300 -7.22 -4.65 15.77
CA ASP A 300 -8.36 -4.68 16.69
C ASP A 300 -7.95 -4.85 18.17
N GLY A 301 -6.89 -4.14 18.59
CA GLY A 301 -6.34 -4.21 19.94
C GLY A 301 -5.58 -5.50 20.26
N GLN A 302 -5.36 -6.37 19.27
CA GLN A 302 -4.58 -7.61 19.39
C GLN A 302 -3.24 -7.48 18.64
N TYR A 303 -2.26 -8.26 19.08
CA TYR A 303 -0.90 -8.26 18.52
C TYR A 303 -0.59 -9.56 17.81
N TYR A 304 0.10 -9.45 16.68
CA TYR A 304 0.53 -10.57 15.88
C TYR A 304 1.96 -10.33 15.38
N LEU A 305 2.69 -11.42 15.17
CA LEU A 305 3.84 -11.44 14.29
C LEU A 305 3.40 -11.88 12.90
N LEU A 306 3.89 -11.19 11.87
CA LEU A 306 3.74 -11.57 10.48
C LEU A 306 5.12 -11.79 9.87
N PHE A 307 5.30 -12.89 9.13
CA PHE A 307 6.52 -13.15 8.36
C PHE A 307 6.20 -13.44 6.90
N GLY A 308 6.94 -12.81 5.99
CA GLY A 308 6.78 -12.94 4.54
C GLY A 308 7.02 -11.60 3.83
N PRO A 309 6.29 -11.30 2.73
CA PRO A 309 5.36 -12.18 2.03
C PRO A 309 6.10 -13.25 1.21
N PHE A 310 5.55 -14.46 1.22
CA PHE A 310 5.91 -15.50 0.26
C PHE A 310 5.09 -15.27 -1.00
N ALA A 311 5.76 -14.95 -2.11
CA ALA A 311 5.05 -14.72 -3.36
C ALA A 311 4.34 -15.98 -3.84
N SER A 312 3.25 -15.80 -4.58
CA SER A 312 2.58 -16.89 -5.27
C SER A 312 1.98 -16.38 -6.56
N PHE A 313 2.02 -17.19 -7.60
CA PHE A 313 1.22 -16.97 -8.79
C PHE A 313 -0.16 -17.57 -8.55
N LYS A 314 -1.15 -16.72 -8.34
CA LYS A 314 -2.56 -17.11 -8.23
C LYS A 314 -3.32 -16.35 -9.32
N PRO A 315 -3.89 -17.02 -10.33
CA PRO A 315 -4.58 -16.37 -11.43
C PRO A 315 -5.98 -15.88 -11.00
N VAL A 316 -6.01 -14.95 -10.04
CA VAL A 316 -7.20 -14.37 -9.42
C VAL A 316 -6.99 -12.87 -9.30
N LEU A 317 -7.97 -12.08 -9.74
CA LEU A 317 -7.87 -10.62 -9.73
C LEU A 317 -8.38 -9.99 -8.43
N GLU A 318 -9.34 -10.63 -7.77
CA GLU A 318 -9.96 -10.10 -6.55
C GLU A 318 -10.45 -11.21 -5.61
N LYS A 319 -10.59 -10.89 -4.33
CA LYS A 319 -11.09 -11.80 -3.29
C LYS A 319 -12.47 -12.38 -3.65
N GLY A 320 -12.60 -13.70 -3.64
CA GLY A 320 -13.85 -14.40 -3.99
C GLY A 320 -14.10 -14.56 -5.49
N ARG A 321 -13.13 -14.24 -6.36
CA ARG A 321 -13.15 -14.55 -7.80
C ARG A 321 -12.31 -15.81 -8.08
N GLY A 322 -12.58 -16.46 -9.20
CA GLY A 322 -11.92 -17.71 -9.60
C GLY A 322 -11.16 -17.62 -10.91
N PHE A 323 -10.38 -18.66 -11.20
CA PHE A 323 -9.55 -18.77 -12.40
C PHE A 323 -10.30 -18.50 -13.72
N MET A 324 -11.52 -19.02 -13.84
CA MET A 324 -12.35 -18.83 -15.04
C MET A 324 -12.67 -17.35 -15.29
N ASP A 325 -12.75 -16.55 -14.23
CA ASP A 325 -12.98 -15.12 -14.36
C ASP A 325 -11.74 -14.38 -14.88
N TYR A 326 -10.57 -14.74 -14.36
CA TYR A 326 -9.30 -14.23 -14.87
C TYR A 326 -9.15 -14.53 -16.36
N LEU A 327 -9.39 -15.77 -16.78
CA LEU A 327 -9.34 -16.14 -18.20
C LEU A 327 -10.33 -15.36 -19.07
N ARG A 328 -11.57 -15.15 -18.60
CA ARG A 328 -12.58 -14.35 -19.32
C ARG A 328 -12.25 -12.86 -19.38
N SER A 329 -11.43 -12.37 -18.46
CA SER A 329 -10.96 -10.99 -18.46
C SER A 329 -9.89 -10.73 -19.53
N MET A 330 -9.10 -11.76 -19.87
CA MET A 330 -8.09 -11.69 -20.91
C MET A 330 -8.74 -11.54 -22.30
N ARG A 331 -8.05 -10.82 -23.19
CA ARG A 331 -8.40 -10.63 -24.59
C ARG A 331 -7.28 -11.18 -25.47
N LEU A 332 -7.60 -11.55 -26.71
CA LEU A 332 -6.62 -12.09 -27.65
C LEU A 332 -5.44 -11.14 -27.90
N HIS A 333 -5.66 -9.83 -27.83
CA HIS A 333 -4.61 -8.82 -27.98
C HIS A 333 -3.66 -8.72 -26.77
N ASP A 334 -4.01 -9.32 -25.63
CA ASP A 334 -3.15 -9.32 -24.44
C ASP A 334 -2.07 -10.42 -24.51
N VAL A 335 -2.27 -11.45 -25.36
CA VAL A 335 -1.39 -12.64 -25.44
C VAL A 335 0.05 -12.29 -25.84
N PRO A 336 0.31 -11.45 -26.86
CA PRO A 336 1.69 -11.10 -27.21
C PRO A 336 2.44 -10.42 -26.07
N GLY A 337 1.78 -9.53 -25.33
CA GLY A 337 2.39 -8.83 -24.18
C GLY A 337 2.70 -9.77 -23.02
N LEU A 338 1.81 -10.73 -22.73
CA LEU A 338 2.07 -11.75 -21.71
C LEU A 338 3.23 -12.68 -22.10
N LEU A 339 3.33 -13.05 -23.36
CA LEU A 339 4.46 -13.83 -23.87
C LEU A 339 5.76 -13.03 -23.79
N ASN A 340 5.73 -11.73 -24.11
CA ASN A 340 6.90 -10.86 -23.97
C ASN A 340 7.41 -10.85 -22.53
N VAL A 341 6.52 -10.60 -21.55
CA VAL A 341 6.88 -10.65 -20.12
C VAL A 341 7.39 -12.03 -19.71
N ALA A 342 6.81 -13.12 -20.22
CA ALA A 342 7.30 -14.46 -19.91
C ALA A 342 8.72 -14.72 -20.44
N MET A 343 9.11 -14.10 -21.56
CA MET A 343 10.45 -14.21 -22.13
C MET A 343 11.44 -13.26 -21.46
N GLU A 344 11.13 -11.97 -21.38
CA GLU A 344 12.04 -10.93 -20.87
C GLU A 344 12.18 -10.99 -19.33
N HIS A 345 11.11 -11.37 -18.63
CA HIS A 345 11.11 -11.54 -17.18
C HIS A 345 11.03 -13.02 -16.77
N PHE A 346 11.61 -13.91 -17.58
CA PHE A 346 11.63 -15.34 -17.28
C PHE A 346 12.13 -15.69 -15.85
N PRO A 347 13.19 -15.05 -15.31
CA PRO A 347 13.61 -15.31 -13.92
C PRO A 347 12.51 -15.02 -12.89
N LEU A 348 11.77 -13.92 -13.07
CA LEU A 348 10.66 -13.54 -12.21
C LEU A 348 9.49 -14.52 -12.33
N VAL A 349 9.09 -14.88 -13.56
CA VAL A 349 7.99 -15.84 -13.77
C VAL A 349 8.35 -17.20 -13.18
N LYS A 350 9.58 -17.68 -13.43
CA LYS A 350 10.11 -18.91 -12.84
C LYS A 350 10.08 -18.85 -11.31
N TYR A 351 10.52 -17.73 -10.72
CA TYR A 351 10.49 -17.52 -9.28
C TYR A 351 9.05 -17.62 -8.74
N LEU A 352 8.11 -16.86 -9.30
CA LEU A 352 6.70 -16.86 -8.87
C LEU A 352 6.06 -18.25 -8.94
N VAL A 353 6.34 -19.00 -10.02
CA VAL A 353 5.87 -20.37 -10.16
C VAL A 353 6.49 -21.27 -9.08
N SER A 354 7.80 -21.19 -8.85
CA SER A 354 8.46 -21.99 -7.80
C SER A 354 7.96 -21.67 -6.39
N GLU A 355 7.75 -20.39 -6.07
CA GLU A 355 7.25 -19.96 -4.76
C GLU A 355 5.81 -20.42 -4.51
N THR A 356 5.01 -20.55 -5.59
CA THR A 356 3.63 -21.07 -5.51
C THR A 356 3.59 -22.47 -4.93
N PHE A 357 4.59 -23.30 -5.24
CA PHE A 357 4.69 -24.67 -4.77
C PHE A 357 5.40 -24.80 -3.41
N LYS A 358 5.83 -23.70 -2.78
CA LYS A 358 6.38 -23.76 -1.42
C LYS A 358 5.31 -24.18 -0.42
N GLY A 359 5.57 -25.32 0.23
CA GLY A 359 4.81 -25.78 1.38
C GLY A 359 5.20 -25.08 2.68
N GLU A 360 4.43 -25.34 3.72
CA GLU A 360 4.61 -24.77 5.06
C GLU A 360 6.00 -24.97 5.65
N LYS A 361 6.58 -26.17 5.46
CA LYS A 361 7.94 -26.49 5.91
C LYS A 361 8.99 -25.50 5.36
N SER A 362 8.91 -25.17 4.07
CA SER A 362 9.86 -24.23 3.45
C SER A 362 9.66 -22.79 3.97
N MET A 363 8.42 -22.41 4.30
CA MET A 363 8.15 -21.11 4.92
C MET A 363 8.76 -21.03 6.32
N PHE A 364 8.71 -22.11 7.11
CA PHE A 364 9.37 -22.19 8.42
C PHE A 364 10.90 -22.20 8.32
N GLU A 365 11.47 -22.86 7.31
CA GLU A 365 12.91 -22.82 7.06
C GLU A 365 13.39 -21.40 6.72
N GLU A 366 12.62 -20.65 5.93
CA GLU A 366 12.95 -19.24 5.63
C GLU A 366 12.76 -18.33 6.85
N LEU A 367 11.72 -18.58 7.67
CA LEU A 367 11.52 -17.90 8.93
C LEU A 367 12.72 -18.11 9.87
N ASP A 368 13.17 -19.36 10.06
CA ASP A 368 14.32 -19.66 10.92
C ASP A 368 15.66 -19.17 10.32
N SER A 369 15.78 -19.12 8.99
CA SER A 369 16.94 -18.49 8.35
C SER A 369 16.99 -16.98 8.62
N PHE A 370 15.83 -16.33 8.71
CA PHE A 370 15.74 -14.89 8.97
C PHE A 370 15.83 -14.57 10.47
N ALA A 371 15.14 -15.34 11.31
CA ALA A 371 15.07 -15.21 12.76
C ALA A 371 15.23 -16.61 13.38
N PRO A 372 16.47 -17.01 13.74
CA PRO A 372 16.74 -18.36 14.21
C PRO A 372 15.88 -18.78 15.42
N GLY A 373 15.32 -19.99 15.36
CA GLY A 373 14.48 -20.58 16.41
C GLY A 373 13.02 -20.09 16.45
N MET A 374 12.66 -19.12 15.59
CA MET A 374 11.35 -18.48 15.61
C MET A 374 10.19 -19.41 15.25
N SER A 375 10.42 -20.39 14.36
CA SER A 375 9.38 -21.35 13.94
C SER A 375 8.83 -22.19 15.11
N LYS A 376 9.63 -22.40 16.15
CA LYS A 376 9.27 -23.18 17.35
C LYS A 376 8.77 -22.31 18.50
N LYS A 377 9.05 -21.00 18.47
CA LYS A 377 8.74 -20.07 19.55
C LYS A 377 7.25 -19.72 19.63
N PHE A 378 6.57 -19.69 18.48
CA PHE A 378 5.15 -19.32 18.39
C PHE A 378 4.35 -20.28 17.51
N ASN A 379 3.03 -20.24 17.66
CA ASN A 379 2.10 -21.03 16.85
C ASN A 379 1.82 -20.31 15.52
N TRP A 380 2.73 -20.49 14.56
CA TRP A 380 2.62 -19.91 13.23
C TRP A 380 1.59 -20.63 12.36
N LYS A 381 0.83 -19.85 11.60
CA LYS A 381 -0.13 -20.36 10.62
C LYS A 381 0.01 -19.61 9.29
N PRO A 382 0.01 -20.32 8.15
CA PRO A 382 -0.07 -19.67 6.85
C PRO A 382 -1.42 -18.96 6.69
N VAL A 383 -1.38 -17.71 6.22
CA VAL A 383 -2.55 -16.93 5.83
C VAL A 383 -2.38 -16.36 4.44
N GLU A 384 -3.48 -16.29 3.68
CA GLU A 384 -3.48 -15.68 2.35
C GLU A 384 -3.43 -14.16 2.45
N ALA A 385 -2.53 -13.53 1.70
CA ALA A 385 -2.50 -12.08 1.54
C ALA A 385 -3.50 -11.63 0.45
N GLY A 386 -3.64 -10.30 0.31
CA GLY A 386 -4.42 -9.69 -0.76
C GLY A 386 -3.84 -9.99 -2.14
N GLN A 387 -4.70 -9.93 -3.15
CA GLN A 387 -4.31 -10.12 -4.55
C GLN A 387 -3.76 -8.82 -5.10
N ARG A 388 -2.48 -8.80 -5.49
CA ARG A 388 -1.85 -7.64 -6.15
C ARG A 388 -1.81 -7.91 -7.65
N VAL A 389 -2.13 -6.92 -8.46
CA VAL A 389 -2.06 -7.06 -9.93
C VAL A 389 -1.03 -6.07 -10.44
N GLN A 390 0.07 -6.58 -10.97
CA GLN A 390 1.07 -5.76 -11.66
C GLN A 390 0.55 -5.35 -13.03
N ILE A 391 1.05 -4.22 -13.52
CA ILE A 391 0.68 -3.70 -14.83
C ILE A 391 1.68 -4.25 -15.85
N ILE A 392 1.16 -4.76 -16.95
CA ILE A 392 1.91 -4.91 -18.20
C ILE A 392 1.41 -3.81 -19.12
N ARG A 393 2.28 -2.87 -19.49
CA ARG A 393 1.97 -1.77 -20.39
C ARG A 393 2.73 -1.96 -21.69
N ASP A 394 2.02 -2.08 -22.81
CA ASP A 394 2.60 -2.21 -24.14
C ASP A 394 3.63 -3.37 -24.28
N GLY A 395 3.57 -4.38 -23.41
CA GLY A 395 4.50 -5.52 -23.39
C GLY A 395 5.50 -5.51 -22.23
N ASP A 396 5.62 -4.39 -21.51
CA ASP A 396 6.62 -4.21 -20.43
C ASP A 396 5.98 -4.29 -19.04
N LEU A 397 6.61 -5.02 -18.14
CA LEU A 397 6.16 -5.13 -16.75
C LEU A 397 6.52 -3.85 -15.97
N GLN A 398 5.52 -3.15 -15.48
CA GLN A 398 5.69 -1.91 -14.73
C GLN A 398 5.64 -2.17 -13.22
N MET A 399 6.58 -1.58 -12.50
CA MET A 399 6.64 -1.62 -11.03
C MET A 399 6.18 -0.28 -10.48
N GLY A 400 4.93 -0.19 -10.02
CA GLY A 400 4.41 1.05 -9.44
C GLY A 400 2.89 1.13 -9.40
N THR A 401 2.39 2.33 -9.12
CA THR A 401 0.99 2.70 -9.19
C THR A 401 0.83 3.69 -10.34
N GLU A 402 -0.11 3.43 -11.24
CA GLU A 402 -0.39 4.26 -12.42
C GLU A 402 -1.81 4.81 -12.32
N ILE A 403 -1.92 6.14 -12.35
CA ILE A 403 -3.20 6.85 -12.47
C ILE A 403 -3.52 6.96 -13.96
N LEU A 404 -4.71 6.52 -14.35
CA LEU A 404 -5.18 6.61 -15.73
C LEU A 404 -6.46 7.43 -15.76
N VAL A 405 -6.42 8.56 -16.49
CA VAL A 405 -7.57 9.44 -16.68
C VAL A 405 -7.90 9.54 -18.17
N SER A 406 -9.20 9.48 -18.52
CA SER A 406 -9.63 9.69 -19.90
C SER A 406 -9.38 11.11 -20.36
N SER A 407 -9.25 11.31 -21.69
CA SER A 407 -9.01 12.65 -22.25
C SER A 407 -10.11 13.66 -21.94
N ASP A 408 -11.34 13.19 -21.73
CA ASP A 408 -12.48 14.00 -21.30
C ASP A 408 -12.66 14.07 -19.78
N LYS A 409 -11.75 13.47 -19.02
CA LYS A 409 -11.69 13.47 -17.55
C LYS A 409 -12.87 12.82 -16.84
N THR A 410 -13.79 12.20 -17.57
CA THR A 410 -14.99 11.55 -17.02
C THR A 410 -14.76 10.13 -16.49
N TYR A 411 -13.60 9.53 -16.77
CA TYR A 411 -13.20 8.23 -16.26
C TYR A 411 -11.81 8.30 -15.66
N GLY A 412 -11.66 7.74 -14.46
CA GLY A 412 -10.36 7.52 -13.83
C GLY A 412 -10.25 6.13 -13.24
N THR A 413 -9.04 5.58 -13.24
CA THR A 413 -8.73 4.33 -12.56
C THR A 413 -7.29 4.34 -12.08
N ILE A 414 -7.00 3.44 -11.15
CA ILE A 414 -5.66 3.26 -10.62
C ILE A 414 -5.29 1.79 -10.77
N LEU A 415 -4.16 1.56 -11.42
CA LEU A 415 -3.62 0.23 -11.63
C LEU A 415 -2.29 0.09 -10.89
N GLY A 416 -1.87 -1.15 -10.67
CA GLY A 416 -0.56 -1.45 -10.07
C GLY A 416 -0.59 -1.56 -8.54
N ALA A 417 0.58 -1.76 -7.94
CA ALA A 417 0.70 -2.35 -6.62
C ALA A 417 1.47 -1.54 -5.56
N SER A 418 2.28 -0.55 -5.95
CA SER A 418 3.25 0.11 -5.04
C SER A 418 3.34 1.62 -5.29
N PRO A 419 3.36 2.49 -4.26
CA PRO A 419 3.45 2.21 -2.81
C PRO A 419 2.11 1.83 -2.15
N GLY A 420 1.06 1.63 -2.95
CA GLY A 420 -0.19 1.04 -2.48
C GLY A 420 -0.94 1.93 -1.49
N ALA A 421 -1.43 1.32 -0.40
CA ALA A 421 -2.35 1.96 0.53
C ALA A 421 -1.74 3.12 1.34
N SER A 422 -0.44 3.05 1.64
CA SER A 422 0.26 4.00 2.51
C SER A 422 0.29 5.41 1.94
N VAL A 423 0.33 5.55 0.62
CA VAL A 423 0.34 6.86 -0.07
C VAL A 423 -1.04 7.23 -0.64
N SER A 424 -2.10 6.52 -0.24
CA SER A 424 -3.42 6.68 -0.86
C SER A 424 -3.96 8.12 -0.87
N PRO A 425 -3.78 8.97 0.18
CA PRO A 425 -4.26 10.35 0.12
C PRO A 425 -3.54 11.21 -0.92
N GLU A 426 -2.21 11.09 -1.06
CA GLU A 426 -1.45 11.82 -2.08
C GLU A 426 -1.86 11.39 -3.50
N VAL A 427 -1.97 10.08 -3.72
CA VAL A 427 -2.37 9.54 -5.03
C VAL A 427 -3.82 9.92 -5.36
N MET A 428 -4.73 9.90 -4.37
CA MET A 428 -6.14 10.25 -4.60
C MET A 428 -6.31 11.75 -4.82
N LEU A 429 -5.53 12.59 -4.13
CA LEU A 429 -5.53 14.03 -4.35
C LEU A 429 -5.13 14.35 -5.79
N ARG A 430 -4.01 13.80 -6.28
CA ARG A 430 -3.59 13.97 -7.68
C ARG A 430 -4.60 13.42 -8.68
N CYS A 431 -5.18 12.25 -8.39
CA CYS A 431 -6.21 11.68 -9.24
C CYS A 431 -7.44 12.61 -9.31
N LEU A 432 -7.83 13.22 -8.20
CA LEU A 432 -8.92 14.18 -8.13
C LEU A 432 -8.61 15.47 -8.91
N GLU A 433 -7.38 15.98 -8.82
CA GLU A 433 -6.91 17.15 -9.59
C GLU A 433 -6.93 16.88 -11.11
N GLU A 434 -6.52 15.68 -11.54
CA GLU A 434 -6.55 15.29 -12.95
C GLU A 434 -7.97 15.10 -13.48
N MET A 435 -8.86 14.49 -12.68
CA MET A 435 -10.24 14.19 -13.08
C MET A 435 -11.20 15.38 -12.95
N LEU A 436 -11.11 16.13 -11.86
CA LEU A 436 -12.06 17.19 -11.49
C LEU A 436 -11.33 18.52 -11.22
N PRO A 437 -10.56 19.05 -12.19
CA PRO A 437 -9.76 20.26 -12.01
C PRO A 437 -10.59 21.49 -11.63
N ASP A 438 -11.85 21.56 -12.07
CA ASP A 438 -12.73 22.70 -11.82
C ASP A 438 -13.02 22.88 -10.32
N ILE A 439 -12.96 21.80 -9.52
CA ILE A 439 -13.07 21.89 -8.05
C ILE A 439 -11.99 22.81 -7.48
N PHE A 440 -10.75 22.71 -7.99
CA PHE A 440 -9.58 23.44 -7.49
C PHE A 440 -9.49 24.88 -8.03
N SER A 441 -10.40 25.28 -8.92
CA SER A 441 -10.53 26.68 -9.34
C SER A 441 -11.29 27.55 -8.32
N ASN A 442 -11.94 26.92 -7.33
CA ASN A 442 -12.74 27.57 -6.30
C ASN A 442 -11.87 27.91 -5.07
N GLU A 443 -11.87 29.18 -4.65
CA GLU A 443 -11.15 29.63 -3.45
C GLU A 443 -11.54 28.86 -2.17
N THR A 444 -12.81 28.44 -2.06
CA THR A 444 -13.30 27.64 -0.93
C THR A 444 -12.64 26.27 -0.88
N ALA A 445 -12.55 25.60 -2.04
CA ALA A 445 -11.90 24.30 -2.15
C ALA A 445 -10.39 24.42 -1.90
N GLU A 446 -9.74 25.46 -2.40
CA GLU A 446 -8.31 25.73 -2.14
C GLU A 446 -8.02 26.00 -0.66
N LYS A 447 -8.88 26.79 0.01
CA LYS A 447 -8.77 26.98 1.46
C LYS A 447 -8.95 25.65 2.20
N LYS A 448 -9.92 24.83 1.77
CA LYS A 448 -10.17 23.52 2.37
C LYS A 448 -9.03 22.55 2.14
N LYS A 449 -8.42 22.55 0.95
CA LYS A 449 -7.23 21.78 0.61
C LYS A 449 -6.07 22.12 1.56
N LYS A 450 -5.81 23.41 1.81
CA LYS A 450 -4.76 23.86 2.75
C LYS A 450 -5.04 23.51 4.21
N GLU A 451 -6.31 23.41 4.59
CA GLU A 451 -6.71 22.92 5.92
C GLU A 451 -6.41 21.42 6.07
N ILE A 452 -6.69 20.64 5.02
CA ILE A 452 -6.45 19.19 5.00
C ILE A 452 -4.95 18.87 4.87
N PHE A 453 -4.28 19.57 3.97
CA PHE A 453 -2.87 19.42 3.64
C PHE A 453 -2.16 20.76 3.81
N PRO A 454 -1.64 21.06 5.01
CA PRO A 454 -0.79 22.22 5.23
C PRO A 454 0.40 22.31 4.26
N GLU A 455 0.89 21.17 3.75
CA GLU A 455 1.85 21.09 2.65
C GLU A 455 1.69 19.79 1.86
N ASP A 456 1.15 19.86 0.65
CA ASP A 456 1.04 18.74 -0.29
C ASP A 456 2.15 18.72 -1.35
N ASN A 457 2.99 19.76 -1.43
CA ASN A 457 4.11 19.78 -2.38
C ASN A 457 5.27 18.91 -1.88
N LEU A 458 5.46 17.77 -2.55
CA LEU A 458 6.52 16.81 -2.22
C LEU A 458 7.93 17.42 -2.27
N ALA A 459 8.19 18.31 -3.24
CA ALA A 459 9.49 18.95 -3.38
C ALA A 459 9.75 19.97 -2.26
N ASN A 460 8.72 20.67 -1.78
CA ASN A 460 8.89 21.56 -0.63
C ASN A 460 9.16 20.76 0.65
N LEU A 461 8.44 19.66 0.90
CA LEU A 461 8.77 18.76 2.02
C LEU A 461 10.21 18.25 1.92
N ALA A 462 10.66 17.86 0.73
CA ALA A 462 11.99 17.32 0.50
C ALA A 462 13.11 18.38 0.56
N ASN A 463 12.84 19.67 0.35
CA ASN A 463 13.89 20.69 0.28
C ASN A 463 13.82 21.75 1.40
N ASN A 464 12.75 21.75 2.21
CA ASN A 464 12.55 22.70 3.31
C ASN A 464 12.49 21.96 4.66
N PRO A 465 13.64 21.79 5.34
CA PRO A 465 13.72 21.04 6.59
C PRO A 465 12.82 21.60 7.70
N ASP A 466 12.75 22.93 7.83
CA ASP A 466 12.00 23.57 8.91
C ASP A 466 10.49 23.41 8.71
N ARG A 467 10.02 23.62 7.48
CA ARG A 467 8.61 23.38 7.13
C ARG A 467 8.23 21.92 7.32
N TYR A 468 9.10 20.99 6.90
CA TYR A 468 8.88 19.57 7.11
C TYR A 468 8.76 19.23 8.61
N ARG A 469 9.71 19.66 9.45
CA ARG A 469 9.71 19.36 10.88
C ARG A 469 8.48 19.93 11.58
N GLU A 470 8.10 21.17 11.29
CA GLU A 470 6.89 21.81 11.82
C GLU A 470 5.63 20.95 11.56
N ILE A 471 5.45 20.51 10.32
CA ILE A 471 4.31 19.69 9.91
C ILE A 471 4.40 18.30 10.51
N ARG A 472 5.56 17.63 10.38
CA ARG A 472 5.82 16.30 10.91
C ARG A 472 5.49 16.23 12.39
N ASP A 473 5.96 17.18 13.18
CA ASP A 473 5.79 17.18 14.63
C ASP A 473 4.32 17.39 15.03
N THR A 474 3.64 18.31 14.35
CA THR A 474 2.19 18.55 14.55
C THR A 474 1.37 17.31 14.19
N VAL A 475 1.65 16.70 13.04
CA VAL A 475 0.95 15.52 12.52
C VAL A 475 1.24 14.29 13.39
N ASN A 476 2.50 14.03 13.72
CA ASN A 476 2.90 12.90 14.55
C ASN A 476 2.25 12.98 15.93
N LYS A 477 2.20 14.18 16.55
CA LYS A 477 1.49 14.40 17.82
C LYS A 477 0.02 14.01 17.73
N ARG A 478 -0.68 14.40 16.66
CA ARG A 478 -2.11 14.05 16.44
C ARG A 478 -2.32 12.55 16.20
N LEU A 479 -1.34 11.88 15.60
CA LEU A 479 -1.38 10.45 15.32
C LEU A 479 -0.77 9.58 16.43
N GLY A 480 -0.34 10.17 17.55
CA GLY A 480 0.26 9.44 18.66
C GLY A 480 1.66 8.86 18.37
N ILE A 481 2.38 9.42 17.40
CA ILE A 481 3.75 9.04 17.05
C ILE A 481 4.72 9.95 17.80
N THR A 482 5.67 9.37 18.51
CA THR A 482 6.61 10.07 19.38
C THR A 482 8.05 9.82 18.94
N GLN A 483 8.82 10.89 18.75
CA GLN A 483 10.25 10.81 18.50
C GLN A 483 10.97 10.68 19.86
N PRO A 484 11.78 9.63 20.11
CA PRO A 484 12.59 9.56 21.31
C PRO A 484 13.60 10.72 21.35
N PRO A 485 14.02 11.18 22.55
CA PRO A 485 15.10 12.16 22.69
C PRO A 485 16.37 11.67 21.96
N ARG A 486 17.15 12.60 21.40
CA ARG A 486 18.52 12.26 20.97
C ARG A 486 19.38 12.11 22.22
N ASP A 487 20.02 10.95 22.35
CA ASP A 487 21.10 10.71 23.32
C ASP A 487 22.33 11.56 22.98
#